data_AF-A0A7S2TTG9-F1
#
_entry.id   AF-A0A7S2TTG9-F1
#
_cell.length_a   1.000
_cell.length_b   1.000
_cell.length_c   1.000
_cell.angle_alpha   90.00
_cell.angle_beta   90.00
_cell.angle_gamma   90.00
#
_symmetry.space_group_name_H-M   'P 1'
#
loop_
_entity.id
_entity.type
_entity.pdbx_description
1 polymer ?
#
loop_
_entity_poly.entity_id
_entity_poly.type
_entity_poly.pdbx_seq_one_letter_code
_entity_poly.pdbx_strand_id
1 'polypeptide(L)'
;KKAPKWGFPAVAEGIWRWLRRMIGTVFGGVLILGVLRILHMIFHPTIVKFPSPEVSEDEKWEAGVYAGSFNPAHNGHIAIVKELRKRFKRVYVVVGYNPTKTYQVDPETRRHLLKYMLRKSGMDDVKVDFFPGNIWRFAKSKNAFMCRGIRTWEKDGNEELLLNILNILGPIFIGWLNVGHPEMDLYDLPLLYSR
;
A
#
# COMPACT_ATOMS: atom_id res chain seq x y z
N LYS A 1 -47.69 -50.02 -9.01
CA LYS A 1 -46.55 -49.08 -9.16
C LYS A 1 -46.98 -47.73 -8.60
N LYS A 2 -46.54 -47.33 -7.40
CA LYS A 2 -46.88 -46.00 -6.85
C LYS A 2 -46.06 -44.95 -7.61
N ALA A 3 -46.74 -44.02 -8.30
CA ALA A 3 -46.08 -42.89 -8.93
C ALA A 3 -45.38 -42.04 -7.86
N PRO A 4 -44.16 -41.55 -8.09
CA PRO A 4 -43.48 -40.69 -7.13
C PRO A 4 -44.27 -39.38 -6.99
N LYS A 5 -44.70 -39.08 -5.77
CA LYS A 5 -45.34 -37.81 -5.42
C LYS A 5 -44.28 -36.72 -5.41
N TRP A 6 -43.90 -36.22 -6.58
CA TRP A 6 -43.17 -34.97 -6.69
C TRP A 6 -44.14 -33.83 -6.41
N GLY A 7 -44.34 -33.52 -5.13
CA GLY A 7 -45.02 -32.27 -4.76
C GLY A 7 -44.18 -31.10 -5.26
N PHE A 8 -44.83 -30.06 -5.81
CA PHE A 8 -44.22 -28.76 -6.11
C PHE A 8 -43.19 -28.27 -5.06
N PRO A 9 -43.40 -28.50 -3.74
CA PRO A 9 -42.42 -28.17 -2.70
C PRO A 9 -41.09 -28.93 -2.81
N ALA A 10 -41.10 -30.21 -3.19
CA ALA A 10 -39.90 -31.05 -3.28
C ALA A 10 -39.00 -30.66 -4.47
N VAL A 11 -39.62 -30.22 -5.58
CA VAL A 11 -38.88 -29.68 -6.74
C VAL A 11 -38.28 -28.32 -6.39
N ALA A 12 -39.05 -27.44 -5.72
CA ALA A 12 -38.58 -26.15 -5.25
C ALA A 12 -37.41 -26.28 -4.25
N GLU A 13 -37.48 -27.21 -3.29
CA GLU A 13 -36.37 -27.51 -2.37
C GLU A 13 -35.14 -28.10 -3.09
N GLY A 14 -35.35 -28.92 -4.12
CA GLY A 14 -34.27 -29.41 -4.99
C GLY A 14 -33.52 -28.28 -5.67
N ILE A 15 -34.26 -27.36 -6.29
CA ILE A 15 -33.72 -26.17 -6.96
C ILE A 15 -33.01 -25.26 -5.96
N TRP A 16 -33.61 -25.03 -4.79
CA TRP A 16 -33.02 -24.18 -3.76
C TRP A 16 -31.70 -24.73 -3.21
N ARG A 17 -31.62 -26.04 -2.95
CA ARG A 17 -30.35 -26.69 -2.54
C ARG A 17 -29.28 -26.61 -3.63
N TRP A 18 -29.67 -26.80 -4.88
CA TRP A 18 -28.75 -26.69 -6.02
C TRP A 18 -28.24 -25.25 -6.19
N LEU A 19 -29.12 -24.25 -6.13
CA LEU A 19 -28.76 -22.83 -6.16
C LEU A 19 -27.82 -22.45 -5.01
N ARG A 20 -28.11 -22.89 -3.78
CA ARG A 20 -27.26 -22.60 -2.61
C ARG A 20 -25.86 -23.22 -2.76
N ARG A 21 -25.77 -24.42 -3.34
CA ARG A 21 -24.48 -25.05 -3.68
C ARG A 21 -23.75 -24.29 -4.77
N MET A 22 -24.43 -23.89 -5.85
CA MET A 22 -23.83 -23.10 -6.92
C MET A 22 -23.31 -21.75 -6.42
N ILE A 23 -24.11 -21.02 -5.64
CA ILE A 23 -23.69 -19.76 -5.02
C ILE A 23 -22.47 -20.00 -4.12
N GLY A 24 -22.49 -21.05 -3.28
CA GLY A 24 -21.33 -21.42 -2.46
C GLY A 24 -20.07 -21.71 -3.27
N THR A 25 -20.18 -22.45 -4.37
CA THR A 25 -19.05 -22.77 -5.26
C THR A 25 -18.53 -21.52 -5.97
N VAL A 26 -19.41 -20.64 -6.46
CA VAL A 26 -19.02 -19.39 -7.12
C VAL A 26 -18.34 -18.44 -6.12
N PHE A 27 -18.93 -18.25 -4.94
CA PHE A 27 -18.31 -17.45 -3.87
C PHE A 27 -16.97 -18.03 -3.43
N GLY A 28 -16.89 -19.36 -3.27
CA GLY A 28 -15.65 -20.05 -2.95
C GLY A 28 -14.58 -19.84 -4.03
N GLY A 29 -14.94 -19.98 -5.30
CA GLY A 29 -14.04 -19.73 -6.43
C GLY A 29 -13.53 -18.29 -6.49
N VAL A 30 -14.41 -17.31 -6.30
CA VAL A 30 -14.02 -15.88 -6.27
C VAL A 30 -13.09 -15.60 -5.09
N LEU A 31 -13.38 -16.15 -3.91
CA LEU A 31 -12.52 -16.01 -2.73
C LEU A 31 -11.13 -16.60 -2.98
N ILE A 32 -11.07 -17.81 -3.54
CA ILE A 32 -9.81 -18.50 -3.88
C ILE A 32 -8.99 -17.66 -4.88
N LEU A 33 -9.62 -17.18 -5.95
CA LEU A 33 -8.93 -16.33 -6.94
C LEU A 33 -8.42 -15.02 -6.31
N GLY A 34 -9.19 -14.41 -5.41
CA GLY A 34 -8.78 -13.25 -4.64
C GLY A 34 -7.54 -13.52 -3.78
N VAL A 35 -7.53 -14.63 -3.03
CA VAL A 35 -6.39 -15.05 -2.21
C VAL A 35 -5.17 -15.34 -3.07
N LEU A 36 -5.33 -16.08 -4.17
CA LEU A 36 -4.24 -16.36 -5.11
C LEU A 36 -3.65 -15.08 -5.70
N ARG A 37 -4.50 -14.10 -6.03
CA ARG A 37 -4.05 -12.79 -6.54
C ARG A 37 -3.25 -12.03 -5.49
N ILE A 38 -3.68 -12.03 -4.23
CA ILE A 38 -2.96 -11.39 -3.12
C ILE A 38 -1.61 -12.08 -2.88
N LEU A 39 -1.58 -13.42 -2.83
CA LEU A 39 -0.34 -14.19 -2.68
C LEU A 39 0.63 -13.87 -3.82
N HIS A 40 0.15 -13.84 -5.06
CA HIS A 40 0.96 -13.44 -6.20
C HIS A 40 1.55 -12.03 -6.03
N MET A 41 0.78 -11.06 -5.53
CA MET A 41 1.28 -9.71 -5.27
C MET A 41 2.34 -9.65 -4.15
N ILE A 42 2.23 -10.51 -3.14
CA ILE A 42 3.21 -10.59 -2.04
C ILE A 42 4.53 -11.19 -2.52
N PHE A 43 4.48 -12.28 -3.30
CA PHE A 43 5.68 -13.00 -3.75
C PHE A 43 6.31 -12.45 -5.03
N HIS A 44 5.57 -11.66 -5.82
CA HIS A 44 6.08 -11.01 -7.03
C HIS A 44 5.95 -9.48 -6.97
N PRO A 45 6.67 -8.81 -6.05
CA PRO A 45 6.72 -7.36 -6.04
C PRO A 45 7.36 -6.87 -7.35
N THR A 46 6.87 -5.74 -7.86
CA THR A 46 7.48 -5.09 -9.02
C THR A 46 8.82 -4.47 -8.61
N ILE A 47 9.92 -5.17 -8.89
CA ILE A 47 11.27 -4.69 -8.63
C ILE A 47 11.78 -3.99 -9.88
N VAL A 48 12.03 -2.68 -9.76
CA VAL A 48 12.66 -1.89 -10.80
C VAL A 48 14.13 -1.73 -10.45
N LYS A 49 15.03 -2.16 -11.36
CA LYS A 49 16.46 -1.92 -11.22
C LYS A 49 16.77 -0.49 -11.69
N PHE A 50 17.62 0.20 -10.93
CA PHE A 50 18.10 1.55 -11.24
C PHE A 50 19.59 1.53 -11.59
N PRO A 51 20.05 2.35 -12.55
CA PRO A 51 19.29 3.33 -13.34
C PRO A 51 18.39 2.65 -14.37
N SER A 52 17.23 3.23 -14.60
CA SER A 52 16.22 2.61 -15.46
C SER A 52 16.13 3.28 -16.85
N PRO A 53 15.66 2.57 -17.89
CA PRO A 53 15.44 3.17 -19.21
C PRO A 53 14.47 4.35 -19.14
N GLU A 54 14.62 5.27 -20.08
CA GLU A 54 13.67 6.37 -20.26
C GLU A 54 12.31 5.83 -20.69
N VAL A 55 11.24 6.44 -20.17
CA VAL A 55 9.84 6.04 -20.39
C VAL A 55 9.17 7.24 -21.03
N SER A 56 8.37 7.03 -22.08
CA SER A 56 7.64 8.11 -22.73
C SER A 56 6.58 8.71 -21.80
N GLU A 57 6.16 9.95 -22.03
CA GLU A 57 5.20 10.63 -21.14
C GLU A 57 3.82 9.94 -21.08
N ASP A 58 3.42 9.27 -22.15
CA ASP A 58 2.19 8.49 -22.25
C ASP A 58 2.22 7.17 -21.46
N GLU A 59 3.41 6.59 -21.27
CA GLU A 59 3.62 5.36 -20.50
C GLU A 59 3.77 5.60 -18.98
N LYS A 60 3.90 6.86 -18.56
CA LYS A 60 4.03 7.18 -17.12
C LYS A 60 2.76 6.88 -16.34
N TRP A 61 2.95 6.28 -15.17
CA TRP A 61 1.92 6.10 -14.17
C TRP A 61 1.46 7.44 -13.57
N GLU A 62 0.22 7.49 -13.09
CA GLU A 62 -0.41 8.74 -12.65
C GLU A 62 0.23 9.39 -11.42
N ALA A 63 0.55 8.59 -10.40
CA ALA A 63 1.12 9.08 -9.16
C ALA A 63 1.90 8.01 -8.40
N GLY A 64 3.02 8.41 -7.78
CA GLY A 64 3.85 7.57 -6.91
C GLY A 64 4.12 8.26 -5.57
N VAL A 65 4.17 7.48 -4.49
CA VAL A 65 4.46 7.92 -3.13
C VAL A 65 5.74 7.26 -2.65
N TYR A 66 6.77 8.07 -2.39
CA TYR A 66 7.99 7.62 -1.75
C TYR A 66 8.01 8.06 -0.29
N ALA A 67 7.82 7.11 0.62
CA ALA A 67 7.79 7.38 2.04
C ALA A 67 9.04 6.87 2.75
N GLY A 68 9.51 7.64 3.73
CA GLY A 68 10.68 7.30 4.52
C GLY A 68 10.79 8.16 5.76
N SER A 69 11.66 7.77 6.69
CA SER A 69 11.97 8.61 7.85
C SER A 69 12.81 9.83 7.46
N PHE A 70 13.68 9.72 6.46
CA PHE A 70 14.52 10.84 5.99
C PHE A 70 15.26 11.57 7.14
N ASN A 71 15.91 10.82 8.04
CA ASN A 71 16.55 11.34 9.25
C ASN A 71 18.10 11.28 9.21
N PRO A 72 18.80 12.30 8.69
CA PRO A 72 18.33 13.28 7.71
C PRO A 72 18.31 12.70 6.29
N ALA A 73 17.75 13.43 5.33
CA ALA A 73 17.80 13.02 3.92
C ALA A 73 19.24 13.05 3.36
N HIS A 74 19.58 12.13 2.46
CA HIS A 74 20.88 12.05 1.80
C HIS A 74 20.72 11.89 0.27
N ASN A 75 21.81 12.02 -0.48
CA ASN A 75 21.79 11.98 -1.96
C ASN A 75 21.15 10.72 -2.56
N GLY A 76 21.29 9.56 -1.91
CA GLY A 76 20.58 8.34 -2.33
C GLY A 76 19.04 8.48 -2.36
N HIS A 77 18.43 9.22 -1.44
CA HIS A 77 16.98 9.49 -1.47
C HIS A 77 16.61 10.35 -2.69
N ILE A 78 17.44 11.35 -2.99
CA ILE A 78 17.25 12.24 -4.14
C ILE A 78 17.36 11.48 -5.46
N ALA A 79 18.31 10.53 -5.55
CA ALA A 79 18.46 9.65 -6.70
C ALA A 79 17.20 8.81 -6.94
N ILE A 80 16.61 8.25 -5.88
CA ILE A 80 15.34 7.51 -5.99
C ILE A 80 14.22 8.42 -6.49
N VAL A 81 14.06 9.61 -5.91
CA VAL A 81 13.02 10.56 -6.35
C VAL A 81 13.20 10.92 -7.83
N LYS A 82 14.43 11.13 -8.29
CA LYS A 82 14.75 11.38 -9.70
C LYS A 82 14.30 10.24 -10.61
N GLU A 83 14.52 8.99 -10.21
CA GLU A 83 14.07 7.83 -10.98
C GLU A 83 12.54 7.65 -10.95
N LEU A 84 11.88 8.05 -9.86
CA LEU A 84 10.42 8.05 -9.80
C LEU A 84 9.81 9.09 -10.74
N ARG A 85 10.41 10.28 -10.89
CA ARG A 85 9.95 11.30 -11.85
C ARG A 85 9.97 10.84 -13.30
N LYS A 86 10.81 9.86 -13.66
CA LYS A 86 10.83 9.24 -14.99
C LYS A 86 9.61 8.35 -15.24
N ARG A 87 9.00 7.79 -14.18
CA ARG A 87 7.88 6.83 -14.28
C ARG A 87 6.54 7.39 -13.91
N PHE A 88 6.52 8.47 -13.14
CA PHE A 88 5.31 9.02 -12.56
C PHE A 88 5.11 10.45 -13.02
N LYS A 89 3.89 10.77 -13.43
CA LYS A 89 3.47 12.15 -13.71
C LYS A 89 3.50 13.01 -12.44
N ARG A 90 3.20 12.39 -11.29
CA ARG A 90 3.19 13.04 -9.96
C ARG A 90 3.98 12.22 -8.95
N VAL A 91 4.94 12.85 -8.28
CA VAL A 91 5.70 12.22 -7.19
C VAL A 91 5.41 12.94 -5.88
N TYR A 92 4.96 12.17 -4.90
CA TYR A 92 4.78 12.60 -3.52
C TYR A 92 5.88 11.98 -2.67
N VAL A 93 6.58 12.79 -1.89
CA VAL A 93 7.57 12.35 -0.93
C VAL A 93 7.02 12.59 0.47
N VAL A 94 6.86 11.53 1.25
CA VAL A 94 6.16 11.60 2.54
C VAL A 94 7.12 11.31 3.67
N VAL A 95 7.33 12.30 4.54
CA VAL A 95 8.10 12.12 5.76
C VAL A 95 7.24 11.34 6.75
N GLY A 96 7.63 10.09 6.98
CA GLY A 96 6.98 9.22 7.95
C GLY A 96 7.35 9.60 9.37
N TYR A 97 6.35 9.55 10.25
CA TYR A 97 6.54 9.62 11.69
C TYR A 97 6.30 8.25 12.30
N ASN A 98 7.35 7.65 12.85
CA ASN A 98 7.21 6.52 13.74
C ASN A 98 7.43 7.00 15.17
N PRO A 99 6.39 7.07 16.01
CA PRO A 99 6.53 7.60 17.34
C PRO A 99 7.25 6.65 18.30
N THR A 100 7.45 5.37 17.93
CA THR A 100 8.30 4.43 18.67
C THR A 100 9.80 4.63 18.40
N LYS A 101 10.16 5.43 17.38
CA LYS A 101 11.56 5.71 17.03
C LYS A 101 11.92 7.15 17.40
N THR A 102 12.96 7.32 18.22
CA THR A 102 13.52 8.64 18.50
C THR A 102 14.34 9.12 17.30
N TYR A 103 13.95 10.25 16.73
CA TYR A 103 14.70 10.90 15.66
C TYR A 103 15.59 12.00 16.24
N GLN A 104 16.81 12.11 15.70
CA GLN A 104 17.74 13.19 16.05
C GLN A 104 17.27 14.56 15.51
N VAL A 105 16.42 14.54 14.47
CA VAL A 105 15.91 15.74 13.81
C VAL A 105 14.39 15.72 13.86
N ASP A 106 13.79 16.85 14.21
CA ASP A 106 12.34 16.98 14.27
C ASP A 106 11.71 16.76 12.87
N PRO A 107 10.46 16.27 12.81
CA PRO A 107 9.82 15.94 11.53
C PRO A 107 9.71 17.11 10.56
N GLU A 108 9.52 18.32 11.07
CA GLU A 108 9.32 19.52 10.25
C GLU A 108 10.65 19.99 9.63
N THR A 109 11.74 19.94 10.39
CA THR A 109 13.10 20.17 9.88
C THR A 109 13.49 19.11 8.86
N ARG A 110 13.16 17.83 9.08
CA ARG A 110 13.38 16.78 8.06
C ARG A 110 12.66 17.10 6.75
N ARG A 111 11.40 17.55 6.85
CA ARG A 111 10.60 17.99 5.69
C ARG A 111 11.23 19.18 4.98
N HIS A 112 11.68 20.19 5.73
CA HIS A 112 12.35 21.37 5.18
C HIS A 112 13.68 21.04 4.49
N LEU A 113 14.52 20.22 5.12
CA LEU A 113 15.78 19.75 4.54
C LEU A 113 15.54 18.99 3.23
N LEU A 114 14.56 18.08 3.24
CA LEU A 114 14.21 17.31 2.05
C LEU A 114 13.70 18.20 0.92
N LYS A 115 12.80 19.15 1.22
CA LYS A 115 12.31 20.13 0.25
C LYS A 115 13.46 20.97 -0.32
N TYR A 116 14.38 21.43 0.52
CA TYR A 116 15.57 22.17 0.08
C TYR A 116 16.46 21.35 -0.86
N MET A 117 16.75 20.09 -0.50
CA MET A 117 17.57 19.20 -1.33
C MET A 117 16.92 18.91 -2.69
N LEU A 118 15.60 18.72 -2.74
CA LEU A 118 14.86 18.50 -3.98
C LEU A 118 14.90 19.74 -4.89
N ARG A 119 14.69 20.94 -4.33
CA ARG A 119 14.80 22.20 -5.07
C ARG A 119 16.19 22.44 -5.62
N LYS A 120 17.23 22.23 -4.80
CA LYS A 120 18.63 22.31 -5.25
C LYS A 120 18.95 21.36 -6.40
N SER A 121 18.18 20.27 -6.52
CA SER A 121 18.32 19.26 -7.58
C SER A 121 17.39 19.53 -8.79
N GLY A 122 16.73 20.68 -8.86
CA GLY A 122 15.82 21.05 -9.96
C GLY A 122 14.50 20.28 -9.97
N MET A 123 14.00 19.87 -8.80
CA MET A 123 12.77 19.07 -8.64
C MET A 123 11.71 19.82 -7.81
N ASP A 124 11.36 21.04 -8.22
CA ASP A 124 10.34 21.87 -7.55
C ASP A 124 8.91 21.35 -7.69
N ASP A 125 8.67 20.47 -8.67
CA ASP A 125 7.39 19.81 -8.97
C ASP A 125 7.05 18.67 -8.00
N VAL A 126 8.03 18.19 -7.23
CA VAL A 126 7.83 17.12 -6.24
C VAL A 126 7.14 17.65 -5.00
N LYS A 127 6.02 17.05 -4.62
CA LYS A 127 5.27 17.42 -3.41
C LYS A 127 5.85 16.72 -2.20
N VAL A 128 6.23 17.49 -1.18
CA VAL A 128 6.75 16.96 0.08
C VAL A 128 5.73 17.20 1.18
N ASP A 129 5.19 16.12 1.74
CA ASP A 129 4.19 16.15 2.80
C ASP A 129 4.68 15.42 4.05
N PHE A 130 4.07 15.76 5.17
CA PHE A 130 4.15 15.01 6.42
C PHE A 130 2.84 14.25 6.59
N PHE A 131 2.90 12.97 6.96
CA PHE A 131 1.70 12.18 7.22
C PHE A 131 1.83 11.40 8.52
N PRO A 132 1.01 11.71 9.54
CA PRO A 132 0.95 10.88 10.74
C PRO A 132 0.22 9.56 10.44
N GLY A 133 0.78 8.46 10.91
CA GLY A 133 0.18 7.13 10.80
C GLY A 133 0.52 6.36 9.52
N ASN A 134 -0.44 5.54 9.08
CA ASN A 134 -0.21 4.53 8.06
C ASN A 134 -0.09 5.10 6.63
N ILE A 135 1.11 5.05 6.05
CA ILE A 135 1.43 5.57 4.70
C ILE A 135 0.50 5.04 3.61
N TRP A 136 0.02 3.80 3.71
CA TRP A 136 -0.92 3.26 2.73
C TRP A 136 -2.23 4.05 2.63
N ARG A 137 -2.64 4.75 3.70
CA ARG A 137 -3.82 5.63 3.68
C ARG A 137 -3.56 6.87 2.84
N PHE A 138 -2.37 7.46 2.94
CA PHE A 138 -1.94 8.57 2.10
C PHE A 138 -1.88 8.14 0.62
N ALA A 139 -1.28 6.98 0.34
CA ALA A 139 -1.21 6.45 -1.02
C ALA A 139 -2.62 6.20 -1.60
N LYS A 140 -3.54 5.65 -0.80
CA LYS A 140 -4.95 5.45 -1.19
C LYS A 140 -5.66 6.77 -1.48
N SER A 141 -5.48 7.80 -0.64
CA SER A 141 -6.13 9.11 -0.83
C SER A 141 -5.62 9.87 -2.06
N LYS A 142 -4.40 9.58 -2.51
CA LYS A 142 -3.82 10.16 -3.74
C LYS A 142 -3.96 9.25 -4.96
N ASN A 143 -4.58 8.07 -4.82
CA ASN A 143 -4.60 7.02 -5.84
C ASN A 143 -3.21 6.76 -6.43
N ALA A 144 -2.22 6.60 -5.55
CA ALA A 144 -0.81 6.57 -5.91
C ALA A 144 -0.17 5.22 -5.57
N PHE A 145 0.81 4.82 -6.38
CA PHE A 145 1.62 3.64 -6.12
C PHE A 145 2.55 3.89 -4.95
N MET A 146 2.71 2.91 -4.06
CA MET A 146 3.74 2.99 -3.03
C MET A 146 5.09 2.57 -3.60
N CYS A 147 6.06 3.47 -3.48
CA CYS A 147 7.43 3.28 -3.93
C CYS A 147 8.35 3.18 -2.72
N ARG A 148 9.28 2.23 -2.77
CA ARG A 148 10.31 2.02 -1.76
C ARG A 148 11.66 1.93 -2.43
N GLY A 149 12.69 2.40 -1.74
CA GLY A 149 14.08 2.23 -2.16
C GLY A 149 14.72 1.16 -1.32
N ILE A 150 15.12 0.06 -1.95
CA ILE A 150 15.88 -1.02 -1.31
C ILE A 150 17.34 -0.85 -1.72
N ARG A 151 18.27 -0.83 -0.77
CA ARG A 151 19.70 -0.77 -1.10
C ARG A 151 20.23 -2.16 -1.45
N THR A 152 19.98 -3.12 -0.56
CA THR A 152 20.26 -4.53 -0.77
C THR A 152 19.16 -5.37 -0.13
N TRP A 153 18.77 -6.45 -0.81
CA TRP A 153 17.75 -7.35 -0.29
C TRP A 153 18.19 -8.03 1.02
N GLU A 154 19.46 -8.36 1.15
CA GLU A 154 20.04 -9.02 2.32
C GLU A 154 19.88 -8.23 3.61
N LYS A 155 19.95 -6.89 3.53
CA LYS A 155 19.89 -6.02 4.70
C LYS A 155 18.48 -5.54 5.00
N ASP A 156 17.78 -5.07 3.96
CA ASP A 156 16.52 -4.35 4.13
C ASP A 156 15.30 -5.22 3.78
N GLY A 157 15.48 -6.38 3.13
CA GLY A 157 14.40 -7.16 2.51
C GLY A 157 13.35 -7.69 3.47
N ASN A 158 13.73 -8.11 4.67
CA ASN A 158 12.77 -8.65 5.65
C ASN A 158 11.82 -7.58 6.19
N GLU A 159 12.37 -6.41 6.57
CA GLU A 159 11.56 -5.27 7.05
C GLU A 159 10.66 -4.74 5.92
N GLU A 160 11.20 -4.64 4.71
CA GLU A 160 10.45 -4.18 3.53
C GLU A 160 9.35 -5.16 3.12
N LEU A 161 9.57 -6.47 3.22
CA LEU A 161 8.53 -7.48 2.99
C LEU A 161 7.39 -7.35 4.02
N LEU A 162 7.72 -7.17 5.29
CA LEU A 162 6.72 -6.97 6.34
C LEU A 162 5.89 -5.70 6.10
N LEU A 163 6.55 -4.61 5.75
CA LEU A 163 5.89 -3.36 5.38
C LEU A 163 5.02 -3.53 4.13
N ASN A 164 5.48 -4.27 3.12
CA ASN A 164 4.72 -4.57 1.91
C ASN A 164 3.45 -5.37 2.24
N ILE A 165 3.56 -6.41 3.07
CA ILE A 165 2.42 -7.19 3.55
C ILE A 165 1.43 -6.27 4.28
N LEU A 166 1.90 -5.40 5.18
CA LEU A 166 1.03 -4.46 5.90
C LEU A 166 0.34 -3.47 4.96
N ASN A 167 1.03 -3.03 3.91
CA ASN A 167 0.49 -2.12 2.90
C ASN A 167 -0.55 -2.79 1.97
N ILE A 168 -0.46 -4.11 1.76
CA ILE A 168 -1.43 -4.90 0.98
C ILE A 168 -2.63 -5.29 1.85
N LEU A 169 -2.37 -5.81 3.05
CA LEU A 169 -3.41 -6.33 3.95
C LEU A 169 -4.14 -5.24 4.73
N GLY A 170 -3.46 -4.16 5.10
CA GLY A 170 -4.05 -3.03 5.83
C GLY A 170 -5.30 -2.46 5.15
N PRO A 171 -5.27 -2.12 3.85
CA PRO A 171 -6.46 -1.69 3.12
C PRO A 171 -7.60 -2.71 3.09
N ILE A 172 -7.29 -4.02 3.11
CA ILE A 172 -8.27 -5.11 3.04
C ILE A 172 -8.98 -5.25 4.39
N PHE A 173 -8.22 -5.35 5.48
CA PHE A 173 -8.79 -5.63 6.81
C PHE A 173 -9.30 -4.37 7.54
N ILE A 174 -8.66 -3.23 7.32
CA ILE A 174 -8.89 -2.00 8.10
C ILE A 174 -9.28 -0.83 7.18
N GLY A 175 -9.08 -0.93 5.86
CA GLY A 175 -9.37 0.17 4.93
C GLY A 175 -10.84 0.51 4.72
N TRP A 176 -11.76 -0.34 5.20
CA TRP A 176 -13.21 -0.09 5.28
C TRP A 176 -13.61 0.62 6.58
N LEU A 177 -12.79 0.50 7.63
CA LEU A 177 -12.86 1.37 8.80
C LEU A 177 -12.35 2.73 8.33
N ASN A 178 -13.28 3.55 7.83
CA ASN A 178 -13.00 4.91 7.40
C ASN A 178 -12.77 5.78 8.64
N VAL A 179 -11.70 5.50 9.38
CA VAL A 179 -11.26 6.23 10.57
C VAL A 179 -10.68 7.57 10.10
N GLY A 180 -11.53 8.39 9.51
CA GLY A 180 -11.22 9.69 8.92
C GLY A 180 -11.01 10.77 9.97
N HIS A 181 -10.28 10.47 11.04
CA HIS A 181 -9.82 11.49 11.97
C HIS A 181 -8.33 11.75 11.74
N PRO A 182 -7.93 12.96 11.33
CA PRO A 182 -6.53 13.37 11.28
C PRO A 182 -5.88 13.41 12.68
N GLU A 183 -6.67 13.26 13.74
CA GLU A 183 -6.24 13.24 15.16
C GLU A 183 -6.40 11.88 15.85
N MET A 184 -6.85 10.81 15.17
CA MET A 184 -6.81 9.49 15.81
C MET A 184 -5.38 8.97 15.75
N ASP A 185 -4.62 9.36 16.76
CA ASP A 185 -3.38 8.73 17.13
C ASP A 185 -3.62 7.22 17.21
N LEU A 186 -2.74 6.45 16.59
CA LEU A 186 -2.75 4.99 16.72
C LEU A 186 -2.59 4.52 18.19
N TYR A 187 -2.40 5.45 19.13
CA TYR A 187 -2.32 5.29 20.57
C TYR A 187 -3.68 5.11 21.28
N ASP A 188 -4.80 5.46 20.65
CA ASP A 188 -6.14 5.34 21.27
C ASP A 188 -6.88 4.04 20.94
N LEU A 189 -6.28 3.17 20.11
CA LEU A 189 -6.68 1.76 20.08
C LEU A 189 -6.13 1.11 21.37
N PRO A 190 -6.94 0.41 22.18
CA PRO A 190 -6.47 -0.31 23.35
C PRO A 190 -5.65 -1.53 22.91
N LEU A 191 -4.44 -1.30 22.40
CA LEU A 191 -3.44 -2.31 22.12
C LEU A 191 -2.57 -2.46 23.37
N LEU A 192 -3.02 -3.40 24.20
CA LEU A 192 -2.23 -4.12 25.20
C LEU A 192 -0.85 -4.53 24.64
N TYR A 193 0.16 -3.71 24.87
CA TYR A 193 1.52 -4.20 25.09
C TYR A 193 2.13 -3.42 26.26
N SER A 194 2.15 -4.08 27.42
CA SER A 194 2.83 -3.58 28.61
C SER A 194 4.31 -3.98 28.56
N ARG A 195 5.16 -2.98 28.83
CA ARG A 195 6.61 -3.01 29.09
C ARG A 195 7.54 -3.42 27.97
#